data_AF-D9SWD9-F1
#
_entry.id   AF-D9SWD9-F1
#
_cell.length_a   1.000
_cell.length_b   1.000
_cell.length_c   1.000
_cell.angle_alpha   90.00
_cell.angle_beta   90.00
_cell.angle_gamma   90.00
#
_symmetry.space_group_name_H-M   'P 1'
#
loop_
_entity.id
_entity.type
_entity.pdbx_description
1 polymer ?
#
loop_
_entity_poly.entity_id
_entity_poly.type
_entity_poly.pdbx_seq_one_letter_code
_entity_poly.pdbx_strand_id
1 'polypeptide(L)'
;MNYYIGTKLIKAEPMTKGQYNECMGYATTPNEDPTIDGYRVQYPDGYVSWSPGCVFEKAYLKVDDNPNLFSGVSIGPQMVENFIKEKHISTIGEKTTLVRVVLVNGFEIIESSACVDKSNYDENIGAECCMKKIKDKIWMLLGFLLQTAYKGIK
;
A
#
# COMPACT_ATOMS: atom_id res chain seq x y z
N MET A 1 -19.91 8.34 19.77
CA MET A 1 -18.78 8.51 18.84
C MET A 1 -18.96 7.52 17.70
N ASN A 2 -18.64 7.91 16.47
CA ASN A 2 -18.77 7.06 15.28
C ASN A 2 -17.40 6.88 14.62
N TYR A 3 -17.20 5.75 13.94
CA TYR A 3 -15.99 5.46 13.18
C TYR A 3 -16.16 5.84 11.71
N TYR A 4 -15.12 6.40 11.12
CA TYR A 4 -15.07 6.80 9.71
C TYR A 4 -13.76 6.30 9.09
N ILE A 5 -13.82 5.88 7.83
CA ILE A 5 -12.65 5.50 7.03
C ILE A 5 -12.44 6.54 5.94
N GLY A 6 -11.18 6.88 5.66
CA GLY A 6 -10.83 7.83 4.62
C GLY A 6 -9.43 7.57 4.07
N THR A 7 -9.25 7.93 2.81
CA THR A 7 -7.99 7.84 2.08
C THR A 7 -7.84 9.10 1.24
N LYS A 8 -6.64 9.66 1.19
CA LYS A 8 -6.33 10.90 0.47
C LYS A 8 -5.07 10.72 -0.36
N LEU A 9 -5.07 11.21 -1.60
CA LEU A 9 -3.84 11.37 -2.38
C LEU A 9 -3.15 12.68 -1.97
N ILE A 10 -1.94 12.58 -1.44
CA ILE A 10 -1.17 13.71 -0.89
C ILE A 10 0.20 13.80 -1.54
N LYS A 11 0.87 14.94 -1.38
CA LYS A 11 2.31 15.08 -1.64
C LYS A 11 3.04 15.15 -0.32
N ALA A 12 4.21 14.53 -0.24
CA ALA A 12 5.03 14.59 0.95
C ALA A 12 6.52 14.57 0.60
N GLU A 13 7.30 15.27 1.42
CA GLU A 13 8.76 15.27 1.37
C GLU A 13 9.33 15.09 2.78
N PRO A 14 10.45 14.35 2.96
CA PRO A 14 11.10 14.24 4.25
C PRO A 14 11.49 15.61 4.80
N MET A 15 11.16 15.87 6.07
CA MET A 15 11.46 17.13 6.75
C MET A 15 11.44 16.90 8.26
N THR A 16 12.46 17.38 8.96
CA THR A 16 12.45 17.30 10.43
C THR A 16 11.43 18.27 11.02
N LYS A 17 11.03 18.05 12.27
CA LYS A 17 10.08 18.93 12.96
C LYS A 17 10.56 20.38 13.03
N GLY A 18 11.85 20.58 13.32
CA GLY A 18 12.48 21.90 13.38
C GLY A 18 12.44 22.63 12.04
N GLN A 19 12.86 21.96 10.96
CA GLN A 19 12.81 22.53 9.60
C GLN A 19 11.39 22.94 9.22
N TYR A 20 10.40 22.13 9.56
CA TYR A 20 9.00 22.46 9.30
C TYR A 20 8.54 23.70 10.08
N ASN A 21 8.84 23.77 11.37
CA ASN A 21 8.49 24.92 12.20
C ASN A 21 9.14 26.21 11.68
N GLU A 22 10.42 26.16 11.27
CA GLU A 22 11.12 27.28 10.64
C GLU A 22 10.45 27.74 9.33
N CYS A 23 10.13 26.81 8.42
CA CYS A 23 9.45 27.13 7.16
C CYS A 23 8.06 27.78 7.37
N MET A 24 7.36 27.42 8.46
CA MET A 24 6.05 27.95 8.79
C MET A 24 6.09 29.23 9.64
N GLY A 25 7.28 29.68 10.06
CA GLY A 25 7.45 30.80 10.97
C GLY A 25 6.89 30.53 12.38
N TYR A 26 6.79 29.26 12.78
CA TYR A 26 6.33 28.88 14.10
C TYR A 26 7.44 29.05 15.13
N ALA A 27 7.09 29.63 16.28
CA ALA A 27 8.00 29.69 17.41
C ALA A 27 8.36 28.27 17.87
N THR A 28 9.61 28.10 18.30
CA THR A 28 10.04 26.86 18.95
C THR A 28 9.19 26.61 20.18
N THR A 29 8.54 25.46 20.19
CA THR A 29 7.76 24.95 21.33
C THR A 29 8.73 24.43 22.38
N PRO A 30 8.67 24.93 23.63
CA PRO A 30 9.51 24.40 24.70
C PRO A 30 9.23 22.90 24.88
N ASN A 31 10.28 22.07 24.87
CA ASN A 31 10.25 20.61 25.00
C ASN A 31 9.83 19.79 23.77
N GLU A 32 9.68 20.39 22.59
CA GLU A 32 9.59 19.63 21.34
C GLU A 32 10.99 19.35 20.80
N ASP A 33 11.30 18.10 20.48
CA ASP A 33 12.56 17.74 19.84
C ASP A 33 12.50 18.13 18.34
N PRO A 34 13.28 19.13 17.90
CA PRO A 34 13.25 19.60 16.52
C PRO A 34 13.90 18.62 15.55
N THR A 35 14.63 17.62 16.04
CA THR A 35 15.37 16.65 15.22
C THR A 35 14.53 15.46 14.82
N ILE A 36 13.28 15.35 15.30
CA ILE A 36 12.38 14.25 14.94
C ILE A 36 12.18 14.22 13.43
N ASP A 37 12.53 13.08 12.83
CA ASP A 37 12.29 12.80 11.43
C ASP A 37 10.79 12.69 11.14
N GLY A 38 10.40 13.25 10.00
CA GLY A 38 9.02 13.23 9.57
C GLY A 38 8.88 13.71 8.14
N TYR A 39 7.65 14.10 7.83
CA TYR A 39 7.28 14.51 6.49
C TYR A 39 6.47 15.79 6.55
N ARG A 40 6.84 16.75 5.71
CA ARG A 40 5.94 17.84 5.33
C ARG A 40 4.93 17.28 4.34
N VAL A 41 3.65 17.39 4.66
CA VAL A 41 2.53 16.84 3.88
C VAL A 41 1.69 17.98 3.33
N GLN A 42 1.47 17.98 2.02
CA GLN A 42 0.59 18.91 1.32
C GLN A 42 -0.65 18.19 0.79
N TYR A 43 -1.81 18.72 1.14
CA TYR A 43 -3.12 18.20 0.74
C TYR A 43 -3.61 18.87 -0.55
N PRO A 44 -4.59 18.26 -1.26
CA PRO A 44 -5.14 18.81 -2.50
C PRO A 44 -5.79 20.20 -2.35
N ASP A 45 -6.29 20.54 -1.17
CA ASP A 45 -6.88 21.84 -0.85
C ASP A 45 -5.84 22.93 -0.52
N GLY A 46 -4.54 22.58 -0.58
CA GLY A 46 -3.44 23.48 -0.24
C GLY A 46 -3.10 23.52 1.25
N TYR A 47 -3.84 22.82 2.12
CA TYR A 47 -3.46 22.67 3.51
C TYR A 47 -2.11 21.96 3.61
N VAL A 48 -1.27 22.40 4.54
CA VAL A 48 0.06 21.82 4.79
C VAL A 48 0.14 21.43 6.27
N SER A 49 0.66 20.23 6.53
CA SER A 49 0.90 19.72 7.89
C SER A 49 2.26 19.05 7.98
N TRP A 50 2.66 18.68 9.19
CA TRP A 50 3.80 17.80 9.42
C TRP A 50 3.33 16.51 10.10
N SER A 51 3.87 15.37 9.69
CA SER A 51 3.63 14.06 10.30
C SER A 51 4.95 13.45 10.78
N PRO A 52 5.00 12.86 11.99
CA PRO A 52 6.13 12.02 12.39
C PRO A 52 6.38 10.90 11.37
N GLY A 53 7.64 10.52 11.17
CA GLY A 53 8.04 9.55 10.15
C GLY A 53 7.33 8.21 10.30
N CYS A 54 7.38 7.62 11.50
CA CYS A 54 6.74 6.34 11.77
C CYS A 54 5.21 6.34 11.58
N VAL A 55 4.56 7.48 11.80
CA VAL A 55 3.12 7.66 11.57
C VAL A 55 2.84 7.74 10.08
N PHE A 56 3.67 8.49 9.35
CA PHE A 56 3.53 8.66 7.90
C PHE A 56 3.75 7.34 7.15
N GLU A 57 4.87 6.67 7.41
CA GLU A 57 5.26 5.41 6.74
C GLU A 57 4.24 4.29 6.96
N LYS A 58 3.56 4.29 8.11
CA LYS A 58 2.49 3.34 8.39
C LYS A 58 1.19 3.65 7.65
N ALA A 59 0.90 4.94 7.41
CA ALA A 59 -0.38 5.40 6.90
C ALA A 59 -0.41 5.57 5.38
N TYR A 60 0.74 5.79 4.74
CA TYR A 60 0.82 6.17 3.33
C TYR A 60 1.61 5.17 2.49
N LEU A 61 1.01 4.77 1.36
CA LEU A 61 1.68 4.03 0.31
C LEU A 61 2.21 5.01 -0.74
N LYS A 62 3.52 4.97 -1.02
CA LYS A 62 4.09 5.70 -2.16
C LYS A 62 3.60 5.08 -3.47
N VAL A 63 3.12 5.92 -4.37
CA VAL A 63 2.69 5.57 -5.74
C VAL A 63 3.70 6.09 -6.77
N ASP A 64 3.68 5.54 -7.98
CA ASP A 64 4.58 5.96 -9.05
C ASP A 64 4.07 7.25 -9.71
N ASP A 65 4.96 8.20 -9.95
CA ASP A 65 4.65 9.42 -10.71
C ASP A 65 4.30 9.07 -12.15
N ASN A 66 3.22 9.65 -12.65
CA ASN A 66 2.79 9.49 -14.03
C ASN A 66 2.12 10.78 -14.52
N PRO A 67 2.91 11.76 -15.01
CA PRO A 67 2.42 13.08 -15.38
C PRO A 67 1.48 13.06 -16.59
N ASN A 68 1.40 11.93 -17.32
CA ASN A 68 0.51 11.78 -18.46
C ASN A 68 -0.93 11.40 -18.05
N LEU A 69 -1.15 11.02 -16.78
CA LEU A 69 -2.47 10.68 -16.26
C LEU A 69 -3.11 11.87 -15.56
N PHE A 70 -4.44 11.91 -15.58
CA PHE A 70 -5.21 12.95 -14.89
C PHE A 70 -4.99 12.95 -13.36
N SER A 71 -4.71 11.79 -12.78
CA SER A 71 -4.32 11.64 -11.36
C SER A 71 -2.89 12.09 -11.07
N GLY A 72 -2.03 12.22 -12.10
CA GLY A 72 -0.60 12.48 -11.97
C GLY A 72 0.23 11.30 -11.46
N VAL A 73 -0.40 10.16 -11.15
CA VAL A 73 0.22 8.97 -10.54
C VAL A 73 -0.44 7.68 -11.03
N SER A 74 0.26 6.54 -10.88
CA SER A 74 -0.24 5.21 -11.24
C SER A 74 0.18 4.12 -10.26
N ILE A 75 -0.53 2.98 -10.30
CA ILE A 75 -0.10 1.71 -9.71
C ILE A 75 0.59 0.89 -10.81
N GLY A 76 1.87 0.57 -10.61
CA GLY A 76 2.66 -0.24 -11.52
C GLY A 76 2.77 -1.72 -11.11
N PRO A 77 3.29 -2.60 -12.00
CA PRO A 77 3.50 -4.02 -11.69
C PRO A 77 4.41 -4.24 -10.49
N GLN A 78 5.50 -3.47 -10.39
CA GLN A 78 6.43 -3.59 -9.28
C GLN A 78 5.77 -3.25 -7.94
N MET A 79 4.82 -2.32 -7.92
CA MET A 79 4.06 -2.02 -6.70
C MET A 79 3.21 -3.21 -6.27
N VAL A 80 2.58 -3.92 -7.20
CA VAL A 80 1.80 -5.13 -6.92
C VAL A 80 2.68 -6.24 -6.35
N GLU A 81 3.87 -6.46 -6.93
CA GLU A 81 4.83 -7.43 -6.40
C GLU A 81 5.29 -7.06 -5.00
N ASN A 82 5.70 -5.79 -4.81
CA ASN A 82 6.23 -5.30 -3.54
C ASN A 82 5.16 -5.24 -2.44
N PHE A 83 3.88 -5.28 -2.79
CA PHE A 83 2.79 -5.31 -1.82
C PHE A 83 2.61 -6.69 -1.17
N ILE A 84 3.27 -7.73 -1.69
CA ILE A 84 3.31 -9.07 -1.12
C ILE A 84 4.45 -9.15 -0.11
N LYS A 85 4.12 -9.37 1.17
CA LYS A 85 5.09 -9.49 2.26
C LYS A 85 5.54 -10.94 2.46
N GLU A 86 4.60 -11.87 2.46
CA GLU A 86 4.88 -13.30 2.67
C GLU A 86 4.07 -14.15 1.70
N LYS A 87 4.62 -15.31 1.34
CA LYS A 87 3.99 -16.29 0.46
C LYS A 87 4.14 -17.68 1.08
N HIS A 88 3.02 -18.38 1.19
CA HIS A 88 2.93 -19.72 1.74
C HIS A 88 2.25 -20.61 0.70
N ILE A 89 2.92 -21.68 0.28
CA ILE A 89 2.39 -22.67 -0.66
C ILE A 89 2.24 -23.99 0.09
N SER A 90 1.14 -24.68 -0.14
CA SER A 90 0.93 -26.02 0.38
C SER A 90 0.05 -26.84 -0.55
N THR A 91 0.18 -28.16 -0.46
CA THR A 91 -0.75 -29.09 -1.08
C THR A 91 -1.85 -29.48 -0.09
N ILE A 92 -3.10 -29.33 -0.49
CA ILE A 92 -4.29 -29.76 0.26
C ILE A 92 -4.83 -31.05 -0.38
N GLY A 93 -4.98 -32.09 0.43
CA GLY A 93 -5.30 -33.42 -0.05
C GLY A 93 -4.15 -33.96 -0.91
N GLU A 94 -4.47 -34.48 -2.09
CA GLU A 94 -3.47 -35.15 -2.94
C GLU A 94 -3.07 -34.37 -4.19
N LYS A 95 -3.86 -33.36 -4.58
CA LYS A 95 -3.79 -32.79 -5.93
C LYS A 95 -4.27 -31.34 -6.06
N THR A 96 -4.36 -30.62 -4.94
CA THR A 96 -4.80 -29.22 -4.91
C THR A 96 -3.73 -28.36 -4.27
N THR A 97 -3.18 -27.43 -5.04
CA THR A 97 -2.27 -26.41 -4.52
C THR A 97 -3.08 -25.28 -3.89
N LEU A 98 -2.73 -24.89 -2.68
CA LEU A 98 -3.23 -23.73 -1.96
C LEU A 98 -2.09 -22.73 -1.81
N VAL A 99 -2.34 -21.48 -2.20
CA VAL A 99 -1.40 -20.37 -1.99
C VAL A 99 -2.06 -19.33 -1.11
N ARG A 100 -1.42 -19.03 0.01
CA ARG A 100 -1.77 -17.92 0.91
C ARG A 100 -0.67 -16.87 0.82
N VAL A 101 -1.05 -15.63 0.54
CA VAL A 101 -0.14 -14.47 0.65
C VAL A 101 -0.58 -13.54 1.77
N VAL A 102 0.40 -12.98 2.47
CA VAL A 102 0.19 -11.87 3.42
C VAL A 102 0.69 -10.60 2.75
N LEU A 103 -0.15 -9.58 2.68
CA LEU A 103 0.19 -8.27 2.12
C LEU A 103 0.94 -7.42 3.15
N VAL A 104 1.59 -6.34 2.71
CA VAL A 104 2.36 -5.44 3.60
C VAL A 104 1.54 -4.86 4.76
N ASN A 105 0.22 -4.72 4.59
CA ASN A 105 -0.71 -4.27 5.62
C ASN A 105 -1.27 -5.40 6.51
N GLY A 106 -0.82 -6.64 6.32
CA GLY A 106 -1.28 -7.82 7.05
C GLY A 106 -2.56 -8.46 6.50
N PHE A 107 -3.19 -7.90 5.46
CA PHE A 107 -4.35 -8.54 4.81
C PHE A 107 -3.91 -9.81 4.08
N GLU A 108 -4.77 -10.82 4.06
CA GLU A 108 -4.44 -12.12 3.47
C GLU A 108 -5.28 -12.37 2.22
N ILE A 109 -4.63 -12.89 1.18
CA ILE A 109 -5.32 -13.40 -0.01
C ILE A 109 -4.96 -14.87 -0.15
N ILE A 110 -6.00 -15.69 -0.30
CA ILE A 110 -5.88 -17.12 -0.52
C ILE A 110 -6.43 -17.45 -1.91
N GLU A 111 -5.70 -18.29 -2.64
CA GLU A 111 -6.11 -18.87 -3.92
C GLU A 111 -5.76 -20.36 -3.95
N SER A 112 -6.48 -21.10 -4.78
CA SER A 112 -6.23 -22.53 -4.97
C SER A 112 -6.32 -22.94 -6.44
N SER A 113 -5.59 -24.01 -6.77
CA SER A 113 -5.60 -24.66 -8.06
C SER A 113 -5.65 -26.17 -7.87
N ALA A 114 -6.65 -26.83 -8.44
CA ALA A 114 -6.83 -28.28 -8.36
C ALA A 114 -6.73 -28.90 -9.75
N CYS A 115 -6.12 -30.10 -9.84
CA CYS A 115 -6.14 -30.88 -11.07
C CYS A 115 -7.05 -32.11 -10.95
N VAL A 116 -7.42 -32.69 -12.09
CA VAL A 116 -8.33 -33.85 -12.16
C VAL A 116 -7.61 -35.13 -11.77
N ASP A 117 -6.38 -35.33 -12.24
CA ASP A 117 -5.59 -36.53 -12.02
C ASP A 117 -4.34 -36.22 -11.18
N LYS A 118 -4.15 -36.99 -10.09
CA LYS A 118 -3.01 -36.88 -9.18
C LYS A 118 -1.68 -37.12 -9.91
N SER A 119 -1.66 -38.01 -10.91
CA SER A 119 -0.46 -38.30 -11.70
C SER A 119 0.05 -37.09 -12.49
N ASN A 120 -0.83 -36.12 -12.76
CA ASN A 120 -0.54 -34.87 -13.44
C ASN A 120 -0.49 -33.67 -12.47
N TYR A 121 -0.38 -33.92 -11.17
CA TYR A 121 -0.27 -32.85 -10.17
C TYR A 121 1.16 -32.27 -10.13
N ASP A 122 1.25 -30.95 -10.21
CA ASP A 122 2.48 -30.19 -10.03
C ASP A 122 2.20 -28.95 -9.16
N GLU A 123 2.82 -28.88 -7.98
CA GLU A 123 2.62 -27.79 -7.02
C GLU A 123 3.15 -26.44 -7.55
N ASN A 124 4.20 -26.45 -8.37
CA ASN A 124 4.76 -25.22 -8.95
C ASN A 124 3.80 -24.62 -9.98
N ILE A 125 3.27 -25.45 -10.89
CA ILE A 125 2.27 -25.00 -11.87
C ILE A 125 1.02 -24.49 -11.15
N GLY A 126 0.54 -25.23 -10.15
CA GLY A 126 -0.59 -24.81 -9.33
C GLY A 126 -0.34 -23.47 -8.62
N ALA A 127 0.86 -23.28 -8.08
CA ALA A 127 1.25 -22.05 -7.41
C ALA A 127 1.35 -20.86 -8.39
N GLU A 128 1.89 -21.05 -9.59
CA GLU A 128 1.94 -20.02 -10.64
C GLU A 128 0.53 -19.55 -11.03
N CYS A 129 -0.39 -20.50 -11.25
CA CYS A 129 -1.80 -20.17 -11.53
C CYS A 129 -2.44 -19.35 -10.40
N CYS A 130 -2.20 -19.74 -9.14
CA CYS A 130 -2.72 -19.00 -7.99
C CYS A 130 -2.09 -17.61 -7.88
N MET A 131 -0.77 -17.50 -8.09
CA MET A 131 -0.06 -16.22 -8.00
C MET A 131 -0.54 -15.22 -9.04
N LYS A 132 -0.90 -15.66 -10.26
CA LYS A 132 -1.51 -14.77 -11.26
C LYS A 132 -2.81 -14.16 -10.74
N LYS A 133 -3.73 -15.00 -10.24
CA LYS A 133 -5.01 -14.54 -9.67
C LYS A 133 -4.81 -13.61 -8.48
N ILE A 134 -3.85 -13.92 -7.60
CA ILE A 134 -3.51 -13.09 -6.44
C ILE A 134 -3.04 -11.71 -6.89
N LYS A 135 -2.13 -11.63 -7.87
CA LYS A 135 -1.63 -10.36 -8.40
C LYS A 135 -2.73 -9.54 -9.05
N ASP A 136 -3.64 -10.18 -9.79
CA ASP A 136 -4.82 -9.51 -10.36
C ASP A 136 -5.72 -8.89 -9.26
N LYS A 137 -5.92 -9.61 -8.14
CA LYS A 137 -6.66 -9.08 -6.99
C LYS A 137 -5.95 -7.91 -6.32
N ILE A 138 -4.64 -8.00 -6.09
CA ILE A 138 -3.85 -6.90 -5.50
C ILE A 138 -3.93 -5.68 -6.41
N TRP A 139 -3.79 -5.86 -7.72
CA TRP A 139 -3.92 -4.78 -8.70
C TRP A 139 -5.28 -4.10 -8.62
N MET A 140 -6.36 -4.90 -8.59
CA MET A 140 -7.73 -4.40 -8.42
C MET A 140 -7.87 -3.58 -7.12
N LEU A 141 -7.36 -4.09 -6.00
CA LEU A 141 -7.44 -3.44 -4.69
C LEU A 141 -6.65 -2.13 -4.63
N LEU A 142 -5.41 -2.11 -5.14
CA LEU A 142 -4.59 -0.90 -5.20
C LEU A 142 -5.19 0.13 -6.16
N GLY A 143 -5.76 -0.32 -7.29
CA GLY A 143 -6.50 0.54 -8.21
C GLY A 143 -7.73 1.17 -7.57
N PHE A 144 -8.53 0.37 -6.85
CA PHE A 144 -9.66 0.87 -6.06
C PHE A 144 -9.21 1.89 -5.01
N LEU A 145 -8.16 1.59 -4.25
CA LEU A 145 -7.61 2.49 -3.23
C LEU A 145 -7.17 3.82 -3.84
N LEU A 146 -6.44 3.80 -4.96
CA LEU A 146 -6.01 5.02 -5.65
C LEU A 146 -7.20 5.82 -6.17
N GLN A 147 -8.20 5.15 -6.77
CA GLN A 147 -9.42 5.81 -7.24
C GLN A 147 -10.15 6.50 -6.09
N THR A 148 -10.29 5.83 -4.94
CA THR A 148 -10.86 6.42 -3.72
C THR A 148 -10.04 7.61 -3.23
N ALA A 149 -8.70 7.50 -3.21
CA ALA A 149 -7.81 8.59 -2.82
C ALA A 149 -7.97 9.84 -3.69
N TYR A 150 -8.24 9.62 -4.97
CA TYR A 150 -8.30 10.66 -5.98
C TYR A 150 -9.68 11.30 -6.13
N LYS A 151 -10.76 10.52 -6.05
CA LYS A 151 -12.15 10.99 -6.25
C LYS A 151 -12.98 11.08 -4.97
N GLY A 152 -12.52 10.50 -3.87
CA GLY A 152 -13.29 10.35 -2.63
C GLY A 152 -14.36 9.26 -2.73
N ILE A 153 -15.21 9.20 -1.70
CA ILE A 153 -16.41 8.35 -1.60
C ILE A 153 -17.61 9.31 -1.53
N LYS A 154 -18.62 9.10 -2.37
CA LYS A 154 -19.84 9.93 -2.43
C LYS A 154 -21.07 9.04 -2.33
#